data_AF-A0A945Z323-F1
#
_entry.id   AF-A0A945Z323-F1
#
_cell.length_a   1.000
_cell.length_b   1.000
_cell.length_c   1.000
_cell.angle_alpha   90.00
_cell.angle_beta   90.00
_cell.angle_gamma   90.00
#
_symmetry.space_group_name_H-M   'P 1'
#
loop_
_entity.id
_entity.type
_entity.pdbx_description
1 polymer ?
#
loop_
_entity_poly.entity_id
_entity_poly.type
_entity_poly.pdbx_seq_one_letter_code
_entity_poly.pdbx_strand_id
1 'polypeptide(L)'
;HAILDKPHEERLGIEGFPPEYSLYQSLLNSSGLHKRKDNDGWGFVTEHKDLDKSWGPLWKDIVRFLEEKGDHKVPVTDLIDLMKKPPYGIKAGVIPIILSVIIKAYDTEIALFELGTFRPIIKSTDFDLLTKVPHKFALQLCRITGVKAEVFDQITKTIVKGKGAGISKKYSLMQIVKMLCQFTNNLPSYTKTTSTVSDKAKAVRKCLLEAKEPATLLYRDLPKACGLKPITSHGKTKDNVAKEFVKILKDVLTELQRQEADLFGKMEKILLHTFSLSETHSDNRSSIVERAGCVIKIFVANDVKSFLTRVVDDLDDKQWLDSIGTVITKRPPLSWTDEDLLSFEQEMIAMSSKIAKYERLAIKKGQMPEMQGELIQISITSTKECERFKVILQSQSDKEKVGQIQGKLFDVFKDLDHNENIDLILGSLSEYAVNLIKDHGTVKQ
;
A
#
# COMPACT_ATOMS: atom_id res chain seq x y z
N HIS A 1 -24.21 -9.01 13.30
CA HIS A 1 -22.76 -8.93 13.58
C HIS A 1 -22.15 -10.31 13.81
N ALA A 2 -22.46 -11.03 14.90
CA ALA A 2 -21.82 -12.33 15.23
C ALA A 2 -21.82 -13.37 14.08
N ILE A 3 -22.92 -13.49 13.33
CA ILE A 3 -23.02 -14.35 12.12
C ILE A 3 -21.92 -14.05 11.09
N LEU A 4 -21.51 -12.79 10.95
CA LEU A 4 -20.57 -12.34 9.92
C LEU A 4 -19.12 -12.47 10.39
N ASP A 5 -18.90 -12.09 11.65
CA ASP A 5 -17.57 -11.88 12.22
C ASP A 5 -17.04 -13.17 12.87
N LYS A 6 -17.92 -13.98 13.45
CA LYS A 6 -17.58 -15.19 14.23
C LYS A 6 -18.27 -16.48 13.72
N PRO A 7 -18.38 -16.70 12.39
CA PRO A 7 -19.05 -17.89 11.83
C PRO A 7 -18.33 -19.20 12.17
N HIS A 8 -17.08 -19.13 12.61
CA HIS A 8 -16.18 -20.26 12.85
C HIS A 8 -16.11 -20.63 14.34
N GLU A 9 -16.72 -19.83 15.21
CA GLU A 9 -16.78 -20.05 16.64
C GLU A 9 -18.03 -20.86 17.01
N GLU A 10 -17.89 -21.72 18.03
CA GLU A 10 -19.04 -22.33 18.67
C GLU A 10 -20.00 -21.24 19.16
N ARG A 11 -21.31 -21.43 18.93
CA ARG A 11 -22.33 -20.46 19.33
C ARG A 11 -22.11 -19.05 18.80
N LEU A 12 -21.33 -18.88 17.72
CA LEU A 12 -20.90 -17.58 17.19
C LEU A 12 -20.17 -16.71 18.25
N GLY A 13 -19.55 -17.34 19.24
CA GLY A 13 -18.87 -16.67 20.35
C GLY A 13 -19.80 -16.08 21.41
N ILE A 14 -21.05 -16.54 21.49
CA ILE A 14 -22.00 -16.10 22.53
C ILE A 14 -21.67 -16.82 23.86
N GLU A 15 -21.35 -16.03 24.88
CA GLU A 15 -21.09 -16.48 26.25
C GLU A 15 -22.36 -16.40 27.13
N GLY A 16 -22.50 -17.30 28.11
CA GLY A 16 -23.65 -17.32 29.02
C GLY A 16 -24.97 -17.75 28.37
N PHE A 17 -26.12 -17.27 28.87
CA PHE A 17 -27.45 -17.55 28.29
C PHE A 17 -28.27 -16.26 28.08
N PRO A 18 -27.75 -15.27 27.35
CA PRO A 18 -28.48 -14.04 27.07
C PRO A 18 -29.60 -14.28 26.04
N PRO A 19 -30.53 -13.33 25.83
CA PRO A 19 -31.63 -13.47 24.88
C PRO A 19 -31.20 -13.86 23.45
N GLU A 20 -30.04 -13.38 22.99
CA GLU A 20 -29.46 -13.70 21.69
C GLU A 20 -29.09 -15.20 21.59
N TYR A 21 -28.73 -15.83 22.70
CA TYR A 21 -28.47 -17.27 22.72
C TYR A 21 -29.76 -18.06 22.49
N SER A 22 -30.88 -17.66 23.10
CA SER A 22 -32.18 -18.31 22.85
C SER A 22 -32.57 -18.23 21.37
N LEU A 23 -32.30 -17.09 20.74
CA LEU A 23 -32.51 -16.91 19.30
C LEU A 23 -31.57 -17.79 18.47
N TYR A 24 -30.28 -17.81 18.79
CA TYR A 24 -29.30 -18.69 18.14
C TYR A 24 -29.71 -20.16 18.24
N GLN A 25 -30.05 -20.61 19.45
CA GLN A 25 -30.38 -21.99 19.74
C GLN A 25 -31.64 -22.44 19.01
N SER A 26 -32.69 -21.61 19.02
CA SER A 26 -33.99 -21.93 18.43
C SER A 26 -34.03 -21.81 16.91
N LEU A 27 -33.16 -21.02 16.29
CA LEU A 27 -33.18 -20.76 14.86
C LEU A 27 -31.99 -21.34 14.10
N LEU A 28 -30.76 -21.19 14.60
CA LEU A 28 -29.54 -21.53 13.87
C LEU A 28 -29.02 -22.92 14.22
N ASN A 29 -29.06 -23.28 15.51
CA ASN A 29 -28.59 -24.59 15.96
C ASN A 29 -29.64 -25.68 15.68
N SER A 30 -30.89 -25.48 16.09
CA SER A 30 -31.99 -26.45 15.91
C SER A 30 -32.28 -26.79 14.44
N SER A 31 -32.13 -25.82 13.54
CA SER A 31 -32.35 -26.00 12.09
C SER A 31 -31.17 -26.68 11.38
N GLY A 32 -30.04 -26.82 12.08
CA GLY A 32 -28.79 -27.28 11.48
C GLY A 32 -28.10 -26.23 10.59
N LEU A 33 -28.59 -24.98 10.54
CA LEU A 33 -27.98 -23.92 9.71
C LEU A 33 -26.53 -23.63 10.14
N HIS A 34 -26.23 -23.67 11.43
CA HIS A 34 -24.89 -23.52 11.97
C HIS A 34 -24.50 -24.76 12.78
N LYS A 35 -23.50 -25.51 12.29
CA LYS A 35 -23.08 -26.78 12.90
C LYS A 35 -21.57 -26.94 12.87
N ARG A 36 -21.06 -27.87 13.67
CA ARG A 36 -19.68 -28.32 13.58
C ARG A 36 -19.49 -29.13 12.29
N LYS A 37 -18.47 -28.80 11.52
CA LYS A 37 -17.98 -29.54 10.35
C LYS A 37 -16.82 -30.42 10.80
N ASP A 38 -16.80 -31.68 10.35
CA ASP A 38 -15.91 -32.73 10.88
C ASP A 38 -14.43 -32.29 10.99
N ASN A 39 -13.92 -31.56 10.00
CA ASN A 39 -12.51 -31.15 9.90
C ASN A 39 -12.27 -29.63 9.82
N ASP A 40 -13.31 -28.79 9.89
CA ASP A 40 -13.22 -27.36 9.52
C ASP A 40 -13.81 -26.41 10.59
N GLY A 41 -13.96 -26.91 11.83
CA GLY A 41 -14.52 -26.13 12.93
C GLY A 41 -16.04 -25.91 12.81
N TRP A 42 -16.56 -24.82 13.38
CA TRP A 42 -17.97 -24.45 13.22
C TRP A 42 -18.20 -23.69 11.92
N GLY A 43 -19.42 -23.75 11.38
CA GLY A 43 -19.76 -22.98 10.19
C GLY A 43 -21.18 -23.16 9.70
N PHE A 44 -21.53 -22.37 8.69
CA PHE A 44 -22.83 -22.48 8.04
C PHE A 44 -22.86 -23.56 6.96
N VAL A 45 -24.04 -24.17 6.81
CA VAL A 45 -24.30 -25.27 5.87
C VAL A 45 -24.77 -24.73 4.52
N THR A 46 -24.26 -25.33 3.44
CA THR A 46 -24.64 -25.01 2.06
C THR A 46 -25.50 -26.10 1.41
N GLU A 47 -25.52 -27.32 1.96
CA GLU A 47 -26.36 -28.41 1.45
C GLU A 47 -27.69 -28.48 2.19
N HIS A 48 -28.81 -28.31 1.47
CA HIS A 48 -30.14 -28.35 2.08
C HIS A 48 -30.50 -29.70 2.74
N LYS A 49 -29.83 -30.79 2.33
CA LYS A 49 -30.04 -32.15 2.89
C LYS A 49 -29.51 -32.31 4.30
N ASP A 50 -28.58 -31.44 4.67
CA ASP A 50 -27.90 -31.42 5.95
C ASP A 50 -28.65 -30.59 7.02
N LEU A 51 -29.74 -29.93 6.61
CA LEU A 51 -30.61 -29.14 7.46
C LEU A 51 -31.73 -30.00 8.02
N ASP A 52 -32.36 -29.51 9.09
CA ASP A 52 -33.61 -30.08 9.58
C ASP A 52 -34.66 -30.13 8.45
N LYS A 53 -35.51 -31.18 8.48
CA LYS A 53 -36.51 -31.44 7.43
C LYS A 53 -37.44 -30.25 7.19
N SER A 54 -37.71 -29.43 8.21
CA SER A 54 -38.55 -28.24 8.09
C SER A 54 -37.88 -27.08 7.33
N TRP A 55 -36.54 -27.01 7.35
CA TRP A 55 -35.76 -25.92 6.73
C TRP A 55 -35.23 -26.26 5.34
N GLY A 56 -35.00 -27.54 5.04
CA GLY A 56 -34.51 -28.01 3.75
C GLY A 56 -35.27 -27.45 2.54
N PRO A 57 -36.62 -27.47 2.52
CA PRO A 57 -37.40 -26.93 1.40
C PRO A 57 -37.20 -25.43 1.15
N LEU A 58 -37.16 -24.62 2.23
CA LEU A 58 -36.93 -23.17 2.10
C LEU A 58 -35.53 -22.89 1.56
N TRP A 59 -34.53 -23.57 2.11
CA TRP A 59 -33.13 -23.37 1.70
C TRP A 59 -32.93 -23.74 0.23
N LYS A 60 -33.48 -24.87 -0.19
CA LYS A 60 -33.45 -25.32 -1.58
C LYS A 60 -34.08 -24.31 -2.53
N ASP A 61 -35.23 -23.75 -2.16
CA ASP A 61 -35.95 -22.80 -3.01
C ASP A 61 -35.24 -21.46 -3.12
N ILE A 62 -34.60 -20.97 -2.05
CA ILE A 62 -33.79 -19.74 -2.13
C ILE A 62 -32.58 -19.95 -3.05
N VAL A 63 -31.86 -21.06 -2.88
CA VAL A 63 -30.69 -21.36 -3.72
C VAL A 63 -31.10 -21.54 -5.18
N ARG A 64 -32.18 -22.29 -5.45
CA ARG A 64 -32.74 -22.45 -6.79
C ARG A 64 -33.14 -21.11 -7.41
N PHE A 65 -33.76 -20.23 -6.64
CA PHE A 65 -34.15 -18.90 -7.12
C PHE A 65 -32.94 -18.05 -7.54
N LEU A 66 -31.81 -18.16 -6.83
CA LEU A 66 -30.55 -17.53 -7.23
C LEU A 66 -29.94 -18.21 -8.47
N GLU A 67 -30.00 -19.54 -8.57
CA GLU A 67 -29.46 -20.31 -9.69
C GLU A 67 -30.22 -20.08 -11.00
N GLU A 68 -31.56 -20.05 -10.97
CA GLU A 68 -32.42 -19.85 -12.15
C GLU A 68 -32.20 -18.47 -12.80
N LYS A 69 -31.76 -17.49 -12.01
CA LYS A 69 -31.43 -16.15 -12.50
C LYS A 69 -30.04 -16.08 -13.13
N GLY A 70 -29.21 -17.12 -12.96
CA GLY A 70 -27.89 -17.24 -13.57
C GLY A 70 -26.99 -16.05 -13.23
N ASP A 71 -26.44 -15.40 -14.27
CA ASP A 71 -25.57 -14.23 -14.12
C ASP A 71 -26.35 -12.93 -13.79
N HIS A 72 -27.67 -12.97 -13.58
CA HIS A 72 -28.45 -11.76 -13.27
C HIS A 72 -28.49 -11.43 -11.78
N LYS A 73 -28.61 -10.14 -11.49
CA LYS A 73 -28.82 -9.63 -10.12
C LYS A 73 -30.25 -9.91 -9.68
N VAL A 74 -30.38 -10.46 -8.47
CA VAL A 74 -31.65 -10.76 -7.80
C VAL A 74 -31.88 -9.72 -6.71
N PRO A 75 -32.90 -8.86 -6.79
CA PRO A 75 -33.26 -7.95 -5.73
C PRO A 75 -33.46 -8.68 -4.40
N VAL A 76 -32.93 -8.14 -3.30
CA VAL A 76 -33.13 -8.74 -1.97
C VAL A 76 -34.61 -8.76 -1.59
N THR A 77 -35.41 -7.81 -2.09
CA THR A 77 -36.87 -7.79 -1.93
C THR A 77 -37.54 -9.06 -2.48
N ASP A 78 -37.06 -9.60 -3.59
CA ASP A 78 -37.64 -10.80 -4.19
C ASP A 78 -37.42 -12.03 -3.30
N LEU A 79 -36.25 -12.11 -2.65
CA LEU A 79 -35.94 -13.14 -1.65
C LEU A 79 -36.77 -12.97 -0.39
N ILE A 80 -36.99 -11.73 0.06
CA ILE A 80 -37.89 -11.41 1.18
C ILE A 80 -39.31 -11.89 0.88
N ASP A 81 -39.81 -11.62 -0.32
CA ASP A 81 -41.16 -12.02 -0.74
C ASP A 81 -41.28 -13.54 -0.89
N LEU A 82 -40.24 -14.21 -1.38
CA LEU A 82 -40.15 -15.68 -1.41
C LEU A 82 -40.29 -16.28 0.00
N MET A 83 -39.56 -15.74 0.99
CA MET A 83 -39.61 -16.21 2.38
C MET A 83 -40.96 -15.93 3.07
N LYS A 84 -41.64 -14.83 2.71
CA LYS A 84 -42.93 -14.44 3.32
C LYS A 84 -44.12 -15.23 2.77
N LYS A 85 -44.07 -15.66 1.51
CA LYS A 85 -45.19 -16.34 0.86
C LYS A 85 -45.39 -17.77 1.41
N PRO A 86 -46.61 -18.33 1.30
CA PRO A 86 -46.82 -19.76 1.51
C PRO A 86 -45.89 -20.58 0.59
N PRO A 87 -45.39 -21.75 1.04
CA PRO A 87 -45.75 -22.45 2.28
C PRO A 87 -44.96 -21.99 3.54
N TYR A 88 -44.03 -21.03 3.42
CA TYR A 88 -43.06 -20.74 4.48
C TYR A 88 -43.53 -19.73 5.53
N GLY A 89 -44.12 -18.61 5.09
CA GLY A 89 -44.71 -17.63 6.01
C GLY A 89 -43.74 -17.02 7.03
N ILE A 90 -42.45 -16.87 6.69
CA ILE A 90 -41.41 -16.43 7.64
C ILE A 90 -41.72 -15.00 8.13
N LYS A 91 -41.67 -14.81 9.45
CA LYS A 91 -41.91 -13.52 10.09
C LYS A 91 -40.81 -12.52 9.76
N ALA A 92 -41.20 -11.24 9.60
CA ALA A 92 -40.29 -10.18 9.19
C ALA A 92 -39.04 -10.02 10.07
N GLY A 93 -39.14 -10.26 11.39
CA GLY A 93 -38.01 -10.18 12.31
C GLY A 93 -36.95 -11.28 12.13
N VAL A 94 -37.31 -12.40 11.50
CA VAL A 94 -36.40 -13.55 11.29
C VAL A 94 -35.68 -13.45 9.95
N ILE A 95 -36.29 -12.81 8.96
CA ILE A 95 -35.78 -12.70 7.59
C ILE A 95 -34.35 -12.12 7.51
N PRO A 96 -34.00 -11.02 8.22
CA PRO A 96 -32.64 -10.48 8.19
C PRO A 96 -31.58 -11.49 8.67
N ILE A 97 -31.94 -12.35 9.62
CA ILE A 97 -31.06 -13.39 10.14
C ILE A 97 -30.81 -14.44 9.05
N ILE A 98 -31.87 -14.93 8.40
CA ILE A 98 -31.74 -15.90 7.30
C ILE A 98 -30.93 -15.32 6.14
N LEU A 99 -31.17 -14.06 5.75
CA LEU A 99 -30.37 -13.38 4.72
C LEU A 99 -28.89 -13.31 5.10
N SER A 100 -28.60 -13.00 6.36
CA SER A 100 -27.22 -12.99 6.89
C SER A 100 -26.55 -14.36 6.79
N VAL A 101 -27.29 -15.42 7.15
CA VAL A 101 -26.79 -16.79 7.05
C VAL A 101 -26.55 -17.18 5.59
N ILE A 102 -27.46 -16.87 4.66
CA ILE A 102 -27.31 -17.21 3.23
C ILE A 102 -26.10 -16.50 2.62
N ILE A 103 -26.02 -15.18 2.81
CA ILE A 103 -24.92 -14.38 2.25
C ILE A 103 -23.58 -14.86 2.83
N LYS A 104 -23.56 -15.30 4.10
CA LYS A 104 -22.35 -15.82 4.74
C LYS A 104 -22.02 -17.26 4.35
N ALA A 105 -23.01 -18.14 4.24
CA ALA A 105 -22.84 -19.54 3.86
C ALA A 105 -22.30 -19.67 2.43
N TYR A 106 -22.73 -18.79 1.54
CA TYR A 106 -22.27 -18.71 0.16
C TYR A 106 -21.37 -17.48 -0.06
N ASP A 107 -20.57 -17.05 0.93
CA ASP A 107 -19.70 -15.87 0.78
C ASP A 107 -18.63 -16.02 -0.32
N THR A 108 -18.38 -17.26 -0.76
CA THR A 108 -17.52 -17.66 -1.86
C THR A 108 -18.23 -17.70 -3.22
N GLU A 109 -19.54 -17.60 -3.26
CA GLU A 109 -20.34 -17.70 -4.50
C GLU A 109 -21.22 -16.48 -4.71
N ILE A 110 -21.65 -15.78 -3.66
CA ILE A 110 -22.57 -14.64 -3.76
C ILE A 110 -21.81 -13.31 -3.81
N ALA A 111 -22.13 -12.50 -4.82
CA ALA A 111 -21.83 -11.07 -4.84
C ALA A 111 -23.00 -10.28 -4.24
N LEU A 112 -22.66 -9.35 -3.34
CA LEU A 112 -23.60 -8.36 -2.81
C LEU A 112 -23.47 -7.06 -3.60
N PHE A 113 -24.59 -6.45 -3.98
CA PHE A 113 -24.65 -5.15 -4.63
C PHE A 113 -25.51 -4.19 -3.83
N GLU A 114 -25.08 -2.93 -3.77
CA GLU A 114 -25.85 -1.81 -3.23
C GLU A 114 -25.99 -0.73 -4.32
N LEU A 115 -27.22 -0.36 -4.67
CA LEU A 115 -27.53 0.59 -5.75
C LEU A 115 -26.78 0.26 -7.05
N GLY A 116 -26.70 -1.05 -7.36
CA GLY A 116 -26.00 -1.57 -8.53
C GLY A 116 -24.47 -1.66 -8.39
N THR A 117 -23.89 -1.13 -7.33
CA THR A 117 -22.44 -1.15 -7.04
C THR A 117 -22.07 -2.42 -6.29
N PHE A 118 -21.10 -3.18 -6.80
CA PHE A 118 -20.60 -4.37 -6.14
C PHE A 118 -19.90 -4.02 -4.82
N ARG A 119 -20.13 -4.83 -3.79
CA ARG A 119 -19.48 -4.76 -2.48
C ARG A 119 -18.51 -5.95 -2.32
N PRO A 120 -17.21 -5.76 -2.63
CA PRO A 120 -16.22 -6.84 -2.50
C PRO A 120 -16.04 -7.28 -1.04
N ILE A 121 -16.07 -6.34 -0.10
CA ILE A 121 -15.97 -6.61 1.32
C ILE A 121 -17.32 -6.29 1.93
N ILE A 122 -18.00 -7.32 2.43
CA ILE A 122 -19.28 -7.17 3.10
C ILE A 122 -19.00 -6.93 4.58
N LYS A 123 -19.31 -5.71 5.04
CA LYS A 123 -19.17 -5.27 6.43
C LYS A 123 -20.48 -5.44 7.18
N SER A 124 -20.36 -5.47 8.50
CA SER A 124 -21.50 -5.43 9.42
C SER A 124 -22.47 -4.27 9.13
N THR A 125 -21.95 -3.08 8.78
CA THR A 125 -22.75 -1.91 8.40
C THR A 125 -23.59 -2.11 7.15
N ASP A 126 -23.12 -2.94 6.21
CA ASP A 126 -23.86 -3.23 4.98
C ASP A 126 -25.13 -4.04 5.30
N PHE A 127 -25.06 -4.93 6.31
CA PHE A 127 -26.21 -5.69 6.78
C PHE A 127 -27.22 -4.86 7.56
N ASP A 128 -26.75 -3.91 8.38
CA ASP A 128 -27.63 -2.96 9.05
C ASP A 128 -28.43 -2.15 8.02
N LEU A 129 -27.76 -1.72 6.96
CA LEU A 129 -28.38 -0.98 5.87
C LEU A 129 -29.29 -1.88 5.03
N LEU A 130 -28.88 -3.11 4.69
CA LEU A 130 -29.68 -4.09 3.98
C LEU A 130 -30.98 -4.41 4.72
N THR A 131 -30.92 -4.51 6.04
CA THR A 131 -32.09 -4.75 6.90
C THR A 131 -33.05 -3.55 6.88
N LYS A 132 -32.52 -2.32 6.86
CA LYS A 132 -33.32 -1.08 6.87
C LYS A 132 -33.90 -0.73 5.50
N VAL A 133 -33.15 -0.92 4.42
CA VAL A 133 -33.50 -0.52 3.05
C VAL A 133 -33.18 -1.63 2.02
N PRO A 134 -33.85 -2.80 2.12
CA PRO A 134 -33.53 -3.96 1.29
C PRO A 134 -33.71 -3.73 -0.22
N HIS A 135 -34.57 -2.78 -0.63
CA HIS A 135 -34.78 -2.40 -2.03
C HIS A 135 -33.53 -1.82 -2.71
N LYS A 136 -32.53 -1.39 -1.94
CA LYS A 136 -31.24 -0.92 -2.48
C LYS A 136 -30.28 -2.06 -2.78
N PHE A 137 -30.57 -3.29 -2.35
CA PHE A 137 -29.63 -4.40 -2.40
C PHE A 137 -30.06 -5.48 -3.40
N ALA A 138 -29.06 -6.12 -4.00
CA ALA A 138 -29.25 -7.30 -4.84
C ALA A 138 -28.12 -8.32 -4.62
N LEU A 139 -28.43 -9.59 -4.83
CA LEU A 139 -27.49 -10.72 -4.81
C LEU A 139 -27.28 -11.28 -6.22
N GLN A 140 -26.09 -11.75 -6.53
CA GLN A 140 -25.82 -12.49 -7.76
C GLN A 140 -25.01 -13.74 -7.40
N LEU A 141 -25.43 -14.90 -7.90
CA LEU A 141 -24.68 -16.14 -7.73
C LEU A 141 -23.61 -16.25 -8.83
N CYS A 142 -22.36 -16.32 -8.42
CA CYS A 142 -21.20 -16.32 -9.30
C CYS A 142 -20.50 -17.69 -9.26
N ARG A 143 -20.90 -18.60 -10.16
CA ARG A 143 -20.22 -19.89 -10.35
C ARG A 143 -19.38 -19.91 -11.62
N ILE A 144 -18.22 -20.57 -11.55
CA ILE A 144 -17.31 -20.69 -12.70
C ILE A 144 -17.82 -21.79 -13.62
N THR A 145 -17.99 -21.50 -14.91
CA THR A 145 -18.35 -22.49 -15.94
C THR A 145 -17.40 -22.41 -17.16
N GLY A 146 -16.98 -23.56 -17.68
CA GLY A 146 -16.27 -23.69 -18.95
C GLY A 146 -14.83 -23.14 -18.99
N VAL A 147 -14.45 -22.54 -20.13
CA VAL A 147 -13.10 -22.00 -20.45
C VAL A 147 -12.57 -21.00 -19.40
N LYS A 148 -13.47 -20.37 -18.65
CA LYS A 148 -13.17 -19.51 -17.50
C LYS A 148 -12.43 -20.22 -16.35
N ALA A 149 -12.49 -21.55 -16.29
CA ALA A 149 -11.88 -22.37 -15.24
C ALA A 149 -10.35 -22.50 -15.39
N GLU A 150 -9.81 -22.53 -16.61
CA GLU A 150 -8.36 -22.71 -16.85
C GLU A 150 -7.56 -21.47 -16.43
N VAL A 151 -8.02 -20.28 -16.84
CA VAL A 151 -7.45 -18.99 -16.41
C VAL A 151 -7.54 -18.85 -14.90
N PHE A 152 -8.69 -19.22 -14.33
CA PHE A 152 -8.91 -19.18 -12.91
C PHE A 152 -7.95 -20.10 -12.14
N ASP A 153 -7.70 -21.30 -12.65
CA ASP A 153 -6.73 -22.24 -12.07
C ASP A 153 -5.29 -21.68 -12.14
N GLN A 154 -4.90 -21.04 -13.25
CA GLN A 154 -3.59 -20.37 -13.36
C GLN A 154 -3.45 -19.22 -12.36
N ILE A 155 -4.46 -18.36 -12.21
CA ILE A 155 -4.46 -17.27 -11.22
C ILE A 155 -4.29 -17.85 -9.80
N THR A 156 -5.04 -18.90 -9.48
CA THR A 156 -4.96 -19.58 -8.19
C THR A 156 -3.57 -20.14 -7.94
N LYS A 157 -2.97 -20.81 -8.92
CA LYS A 157 -1.63 -21.40 -8.81
C LYS A 157 -0.53 -20.36 -8.63
N THR A 158 -0.58 -19.24 -9.36
CA THR A 158 0.54 -18.30 -9.40
C THR A 158 0.43 -17.18 -8.37
N ILE A 159 -0.78 -16.68 -8.10
CA ILE A 159 -1.02 -15.55 -7.18
C ILE A 159 -1.29 -16.04 -5.76
N VAL A 160 -2.00 -17.17 -5.60
CA VAL A 160 -2.44 -17.65 -4.27
C VAL A 160 -1.48 -18.69 -3.67
N LYS A 161 -1.03 -19.70 -4.43
CA LYS A 161 -0.13 -20.75 -3.88
C LYS A 161 1.28 -20.26 -3.54
N GLY A 162 1.70 -19.08 -4.01
CA GLY A 162 2.96 -18.45 -3.60
C GLY A 162 3.05 -18.08 -2.11
N LYS A 163 1.94 -18.15 -1.35
CA LYS A 163 1.86 -17.84 0.09
C LYS A 163 1.83 -19.07 1.02
N GLY A 164 2.42 -20.20 0.63
CA GLY A 164 2.62 -21.34 1.55
C GLY A 164 1.35 -22.12 1.93
N ALA A 165 0.28 -22.05 1.13
CA ALA A 165 -0.94 -22.82 1.38
C ALA A 165 -0.85 -24.22 0.73
N GLY A 166 -1.11 -25.26 1.52
CA GLY A 166 -1.11 -26.67 1.11
C GLY A 166 -1.97 -26.96 -0.13
N ILE A 167 -1.62 -28.07 -0.79
CA ILE A 167 -1.95 -28.44 -2.18
C ILE A 167 -3.46 -28.60 -2.47
N SER A 168 -4.37 -28.56 -1.50
CA SER A 168 -5.77 -29.03 -1.64
C SER A 168 -6.90 -27.99 -1.67
N LYS A 169 -6.67 -26.69 -1.41
CA LYS A 169 -7.79 -25.72 -1.32
C LYS A 169 -8.24 -25.26 -2.71
N LYS A 170 -9.44 -25.68 -3.15
CA LYS A 170 -10.12 -25.12 -4.33
C LYS A 170 -10.63 -23.72 -3.99
N TYR A 171 -10.21 -22.72 -4.74
CA TYR A 171 -10.72 -21.36 -4.60
C TYR A 171 -11.93 -21.15 -5.50
N SER A 172 -12.81 -20.22 -5.12
CA SER A 172 -13.95 -19.75 -5.92
C SER A 172 -13.61 -18.42 -6.62
N LEU A 173 -14.40 -18.08 -7.65
CA LEU A 173 -14.28 -16.79 -8.36
C LEU A 173 -14.36 -15.62 -7.38
N MET A 174 -15.34 -15.67 -6.47
CA MET A 174 -15.55 -14.62 -5.49
C MET A 174 -14.35 -14.48 -4.57
N GLN A 175 -13.78 -15.58 -4.08
CA GLN A 175 -12.62 -15.53 -3.20
C GLN A 175 -11.44 -14.82 -3.86
N ILE A 176 -11.13 -15.13 -5.13
CA ILE A 176 -10.03 -14.45 -5.84
C ILE A 176 -10.32 -12.97 -6.03
N VAL A 177 -11.53 -12.62 -6.49
CA VAL A 177 -11.94 -11.22 -6.66
C VAL A 177 -11.85 -10.45 -5.35
N LYS A 178 -12.36 -11.02 -4.25
CA LYS A 178 -12.28 -10.44 -2.91
C LYS A 178 -10.84 -10.26 -2.47
N MET A 179 -9.97 -11.26 -2.66
CA MET A 179 -8.55 -11.16 -2.32
C MET A 179 -7.85 -10.04 -3.09
N LEU A 180 -8.11 -9.90 -4.39
CA LEU A 180 -7.53 -8.84 -5.22
C LEU A 180 -8.04 -7.45 -4.81
N CYS A 181 -9.34 -7.29 -4.60
CA CYS A 181 -9.91 -6.02 -4.14
C CYS A 181 -9.43 -5.66 -2.72
N GLN A 182 -9.34 -6.64 -1.81
CA GLN A 182 -8.79 -6.45 -0.46
C GLN A 182 -7.32 -6.04 -0.51
N PHE A 183 -6.53 -6.69 -1.36
CA PHE A 183 -5.14 -6.31 -1.58
C PHE A 183 -5.03 -4.83 -1.94
N THR A 184 -5.79 -4.35 -2.95
CA THR A 184 -5.75 -2.95 -3.37
C THR A 184 -6.33 -1.99 -2.33
N ASN A 185 -7.38 -2.39 -1.60
CA ASN A 185 -7.96 -1.58 -0.53
C ASN A 185 -7.03 -1.44 0.68
N ASN A 186 -6.15 -2.41 0.93
CA ASN A 186 -5.17 -2.38 2.01
C ASN A 186 -3.88 -1.63 1.62
N LEU A 187 -3.72 -1.21 0.36
CA LEU A 187 -2.58 -0.38 -0.03
C LEU A 187 -2.63 0.99 0.68
N PRO A 188 -1.45 1.58 0.99
CA PRO A 188 -1.33 2.97 1.42
C PRO A 188 -2.04 3.93 0.47
N SER A 189 -2.45 5.11 0.97
CA SER A 189 -3.12 6.10 0.12
C SER A 189 -2.19 6.60 -0.98
N TYR A 190 -0.89 6.78 -0.66
CA TYR A 190 0.13 7.10 -1.66
C TYR A 190 0.14 6.11 -2.83
N THR A 191 0.20 4.82 -2.55
CA THR A 191 0.18 3.77 -3.59
C THR A 191 -1.13 3.77 -4.40
N LYS A 192 -2.25 4.18 -3.79
CA LYS A 192 -3.55 4.29 -4.48
C LYS A 192 -3.61 5.44 -5.49
N THR A 193 -2.85 6.51 -5.27
CA THR A 193 -2.93 7.74 -6.08
C THR A 193 -1.72 7.98 -6.97
N THR A 194 -0.54 7.46 -6.60
CA THR A 194 0.72 7.76 -7.29
C THR A 194 0.68 7.46 -8.79
N SER A 195 1.35 8.31 -9.56
CA SER A 195 1.53 8.19 -11.00
C SER A 195 2.90 7.61 -11.39
N THR A 196 3.78 7.31 -10.42
CA THR A 196 5.14 6.81 -10.65
C THR A 196 5.21 5.33 -11.01
N VAL A 197 4.09 4.63 -10.99
CA VAL A 197 3.97 3.23 -11.42
C VAL A 197 3.69 3.11 -12.92
N SER A 198 3.93 1.93 -13.48
CA SER A 198 3.68 1.61 -14.88
C SER A 198 2.21 1.87 -15.28
N ASP A 199 1.98 2.15 -16.56
CA ASP A 199 0.62 2.41 -17.06
C ASP A 199 -0.31 1.20 -16.88
N LYS A 200 0.26 -0.02 -16.96
CA LYS A 200 -0.46 -1.26 -16.62
C LYS A 200 -0.83 -1.29 -15.15
N ALA A 201 0.07 -0.91 -14.24
CA ALA A 201 -0.23 -0.82 -12.81
C ALA A 201 -1.31 0.22 -12.49
N LYS A 202 -1.27 1.40 -13.13
CA LYS A 202 -2.34 2.42 -13.02
C LYS A 202 -3.69 1.84 -13.45
N ALA A 203 -3.74 1.17 -14.61
CA ALA A 203 -4.96 0.59 -15.15
C ALA A 203 -5.52 -0.53 -14.26
N VAL A 204 -4.67 -1.47 -13.82
CA VAL A 204 -5.07 -2.59 -12.95
C VAL A 204 -5.55 -2.07 -11.59
N ARG A 205 -4.81 -1.14 -10.98
CA ARG A 205 -5.19 -0.50 -9.72
C ARG A 205 -6.57 0.16 -9.83
N LYS A 206 -6.82 0.91 -10.91
CA LYS A 206 -8.13 1.53 -11.17
C LYS A 206 -9.24 0.49 -11.30
N CYS A 207 -9.02 -0.56 -12.09
CA CYS A 207 -10.00 -1.64 -12.25
C CYS A 207 -10.34 -2.34 -10.93
N LEU A 208 -9.36 -2.56 -10.05
CA LEU A 208 -9.56 -3.21 -8.76
C LEU A 208 -10.30 -2.32 -7.74
N LEU A 209 -10.04 -1.00 -7.76
CA LEU A 209 -10.73 -0.03 -6.91
C LEU A 209 -12.17 0.23 -7.37
N GLU A 210 -12.42 0.27 -8.68
CA GLU A 210 -13.72 0.58 -9.29
C GLU A 210 -14.50 -0.69 -9.68
N ALA A 211 -14.11 -1.86 -9.19
CA ALA A 211 -14.68 -3.15 -9.57
C ALA A 211 -16.21 -3.18 -9.41
N LYS A 212 -16.93 -3.25 -10.55
CA LYS A 212 -18.40 -3.24 -10.57
C LYS A 212 -19.04 -4.61 -10.58
N GLU A 213 -18.35 -5.62 -11.10
CA GLU A 213 -18.90 -6.98 -11.22
C GLU A 213 -17.75 -8.01 -11.23
N PRO A 214 -17.83 -9.09 -10.42
CA PRO A 214 -16.72 -10.03 -10.22
C PRO A 214 -16.24 -10.73 -11.51
N ALA A 215 -17.16 -11.31 -12.29
CA ALA A 215 -16.81 -12.04 -13.50
C ALA A 215 -16.23 -11.10 -14.56
N THR A 216 -16.88 -9.95 -14.74
CA THR A 216 -16.45 -8.91 -15.66
C THR A 216 -15.07 -8.35 -15.30
N LEU A 217 -14.80 -8.16 -14.00
CA LEU A 217 -13.48 -7.76 -13.52
C LEU A 217 -12.39 -8.74 -13.96
N LEU A 218 -12.58 -10.03 -13.67
CA LEU A 218 -11.55 -11.04 -13.89
C LEU A 218 -11.33 -11.38 -15.37
N TYR A 219 -12.41 -11.47 -16.15
CA TYR A 219 -12.34 -11.98 -17.52
C TYR A 219 -12.31 -10.88 -18.59
N ARG A 220 -12.66 -9.64 -18.25
CA ARG A 220 -12.69 -8.53 -19.23
C ARG A 220 -11.82 -7.36 -18.79
N ASP A 221 -12.07 -6.80 -17.61
CA ASP A 221 -11.48 -5.51 -17.23
C ASP A 221 -9.99 -5.65 -16.87
N LEU A 222 -9.60 -6.67 -16.08
CA LEU A 222 -8.21 -6.95 -15.75
C LEU A 222 -7.38 -7.36 -16.98
N PRO A 223 -7.82 -8.28 -17.86
CA PRO A 223 -7.09 -8.58 -19.09
C PRO A 223 -6.86 -7.34 -19.95
N LYS A 224 -7.90 -6.48 -20.11
CA LYS A 224 -7.75 -5.20 -20.84
C LYS A 224 -6.75 -4.27 -20.16
N ALA A 225 -6.77 -4.15 -18.84
CA ALA A 225 -5.82 -3.34 -18.09
C ALA A 225 -4.37 -3.85 -18.23
N CYS A 226 -4.17 -5.15 -18.40
CA CYS A 226 -2.87 -5.77 -18.70
C CYS A 226 -2.43 -5.61 -20.16
N GLY A 227 -3.27 -5.03 -21.04
CA GLY A 227 -3.02 -4.89 -22.48
C GLY A 227 -3.43 -6.11 -23.32
N LEU A 228 -4.24 -7.01 -22.77
CA LEU A 228 -4.69 -8.25 -23.42
C LEU A 228 -6.17 -8.18 -23.82
N LYS A 229 -6.58 -9.04 -24.75
CA LYS A 229 -7.99 -9.17 -25.14
C LYS A 229 -8.82 -9.83 -24.02
N PRO A 230 -10.12 -9.50 -23.89
CA PRO A 230 -11.01 -10.20 -22.97
C PRO A 230 -11.01 -11.70 -23.18
N ILE A 231 -11.15 -12.42 -22.09
CA ILE A 231 -11.22 -13.87 -22.04
C ILE A 231 -12.69 -14.25 -22.25
N THR A 232 -13.03 -14.60 -23.48
CA THR A 232 -14.39 -15.01 -23.85
C THR A 232 -14.56 -16.52 -23.79
N SER A 233 -15.75 -17.00 -23.39
CA SER A 233 -16.10 -18.42 -23.31
C SER A 233 -16.11 -19.17 -24.65
N HIS A 234 -15.94 -18.48 -25.78
CA HIS A 234 -16.00 -19.05 -27.13
C HIS A 234 -14.64 -18.97 -27.81
N GLY A 235 -13.84 -20.01 -27.58
CA GLY A 235 -12.53 -20.21 -28.15
C GLY A 235 -11.65 -20.93 -27.15
N LYS A 236 -10.85 -21.91 -27.60
CA LYS A 236 -9.72 -22.38 -26.80
C LYS A 236 -8.81 -21.17 -26.59
N THR A 237 -8.87 -20.52 -25.43
CA THR A 237 -7.81 -19.62 -25.02
C THR A 237 -6.54 -20.43 -25.14
N LYS A 238 -5.63 -20.06 -26.04
CA LYS A 238 -4.33 -20.71 -26.09
C LYS A 238 -3.75 -20.56 -24.68
N ASP A 239 -3.44 -21.65 -23.98
CA ASP A 239 -2.89 -21.70 -22.61
C ASP A 239 -1.83 -20.61 -22.34
N ASN A 240 -1.10 -20.23 -23.39
CA ASN A 240 -0.15 -19.11 -23.39
C ASN A 240 -0.74 -17.75 -22.97
N VAL A 241 -1.95 -17.38 -23.42
CA VAL A 241 -2.59 -16.08 -23.09
C VAL A 241 -2.98 -16.01 -21.61
N ALA A 242 -3.44 -17.13 -21.04
CA ALA A 242 -3.78 -17.21 -19.62
C ALA A 242 -2.52 -17.06 -18.76
N LYS A 243 -1.43 -17.75 -19.12
CA LYS A 243 -0.13 -17.67 -18.44
C LYS A 243 0.48 -16.26 -18.54
N GLU A 244 0.41 -15.65 -19.71
CA GLU A 244 0.89 -14.28 -19.93
C GLU A 244 0.10 -13.27 -19.09
N PHE A 245 -1.23 -13.35 -19.09
CA PHE A 245 -2.09 -12.52 -18.25
C PHE A 245 -1.71 -12.61 -16.77
N VAL A 246 -1.59 -13.83 -16.25
CA VAL A 246 -1.28 -14.09 -14.85
C VAL A 246 0.12 -13.59 -14.47
N LYS A 247 1.09 -13.73 -15.38
CA LYS A 247 2.44 -13.19 -15.19
C LYS A 247 2.40 -11.67 -15.07
N ILE A 248 1.79 -10.97 -16.04
CA ILE A 248 1.67 -9.51 -16.03
C ILE A 248 0.94 -9.04 -14.77
N LEU A 249 -0.15 -9.71 -14.39
CA LEU A 249 -0.90 -9.37 -13.19
C LEU A 249 -0.04 -9.53 -11.94
N LYS A 250 0.73 -10.62 -11.81
CA LYS A 250 1.66 -10.81 -10.68
C LYS A 250 2.73 -9.72 -10.62
N ASP A 251 3.32 -9.37 -11.76
CA ASP A 251 4.37 -8.35 -11.83
C ASP A 251 3.81 -6.99 -11.39
N VAL A 252 2.62 -6.63 -11.86
CA VAL A 252 1.91 -5.40 -11.44
C VAL A 252 1.56 -5.40 -9.96
N LEU A 253 1.04 -6.50 -9.41
CA LEU A 253 0.72 -6.57 -7.98
C LEU A 253 1.99 -6.44 -7.11
N THR A 254 3.11 -6.98 -7.58
CA THR A 254 4.42 -6.86 -6.91
C THR A 254 4.95 -5.43 -6.99
N GLU A 255 4.80 -4.77 -8.14
CA GLU A 255 5.14 -3.35 -8.33
C GLU A 255 4.37 -2.46 -7.34
N LEU A 256 3.06 -2.67 -7.21
CA LEU A 256 2.22 -1.94 -6.26
C LEU A 256 2.64 -2.21 -4.79
N GLN A 257 3.02 -3.44 -4.45
CA GLN A 257 3.51 -3.78 -3.11
C GLN A 257 4.82 -3.05 -2.75
N ARG A 258 5.69 -2.83 -3.73
CA ARG A 258 7.00 -2.21 -3.51
C ARG A 258 6.95 -0.70 -3.32
N GLN A 259 5.86 -0.04 -3.73
CA GLN A 259 5.77 1.43 -3.67
C GLN A 259 5.97 2.03 -2.27
N GLU A 260 5.61 1.31 -1.20
CA GLU A 260 5.92 1.74 0.16
C GLU A 260 7.44 1.80 0.40
N ALA A 261 8.15 0.71 0.09
CA ALA A 261 9.59 0.64 0.26
C ALA A 261 10.31 1.62 -0.68
N ASP A 262 9.82 1.78 -1.91
CA ASP A 262 10.37 2.72 -2.88
C ASP A 262 10.20 4.19 -2.40
N LEU A 263 9.06 4.53 -1.78
CA LEU A 263 8.83 5.85 -1.20
C LEU A 263 9.83 6.13 -0.06
N PHE A 264 9.95 5.21 0.91
CA PHE A 264 10.89 5.38 2.01
C PHE A 264 12.34 5.44 1.53
N GLY A 265 12.73 4.61 0.55
CA GLY A 265 14.05 4.67 -0.06
C GLY A 265 14.34 6.01 -0.76
N LYS A 266 13.34 6.61 -1.42
CA LYS A 266 13.48 7.98 -1.97
C LYS A 266 13.65 9.02 -0.86
N MET A 267 12.88 8.93 0.22
CA MET A 267 13.00 9.83 1.36
C MET A 267 14.38 9.74 2.02
N GLU A 268 14.90 8.53 2.19
CA GLU A 268 16.23 8.29 2.73
C GLU A 268 17.30 8.94 1.86
N LYS A 269 17.23 8.80 0.53
CA LYS A 269 18.16 9.46 -0.40
C LYS A 269 18.11 10.98 -0.31
N ILE A 270 16.91 11.57 -0.24
CA ILE A 270 16.74 13.02 -0.06
C ILE A 270 17.35 13.47 1.26
N LEU A 271 17.17 12.69 2.33
CA LEU A 271 17.75 12.97 3.64
C LEU A 271 19.28 12.92 3.60
N LEU A 272 19.88 11.90 2.97
CA LEU A 272 21.33 11.80 2.79
C LEU A 272 21.89 13.00 2.04
N HIS A 273 21.23 13.40 0.95
CA HIS A 273 21.60 14.57 0.17
C HIS A 273 21.50 15.87 0.98
N THR A 274 20.47 16.00 1.83
CA THR A 274 20.27 17.15 2.73
C THR A 274 21.45 17.33 3.69
N PHE A 275 22.05 16.23 4.14
CA PHE A 275 23.26 16.23 4.95
C PHE A 275 24.56 16.10 4.13
N SER A 276 24.52 16.16 2.79
CA SER A 276 25.72 16.03 1.94
C SER A 276 26.53 14.74 2.17
N LEU A 277 25.86 13.63 2.52
CA LEU A 277 26.48 12.32 2.72
C LEU A 277 26.39 11.47 1.44
N SER A 278 27.35 10.56 1.23
CA SER A 278 27.33 9.64 0.08
C SER A 278 26.46 8.40 0.36
N GLU A 279 25.84 7.83 -0.68
CA GLU A 279 25.00 6.61 -0.55
C GLU A 279 25.80 5.35 -0.12
N THR A 280 27.13 5.40 -0.09
CA THR A 280 28.01 4.22 0.07
C THR A 280 28.45 3.87 1.49
N HIS A 281 28.12 4.68 2.51
CA HIS A 281 28.58 4.39 3.88
C HIS A 281 27.62 3.46 4.64
N SER A 282 28.17 2.48 5.35
CA SER A 282 27.41 1.52 6.16
C SER A 282 26.80 2.13 7.43
N ASP A 283 27.09 3.40 7.74
CA ASP A 283 26.71 4.06 8.99
C ASP A 283 26.09 5.46 8.77
N ASN A 284 25.32 5.56 7.68
CA ASN A 284 24.70 6.79 7.20
C ASN A 284 23.81 7.49 8.25
N ARG A 285 22.98 6.72 8.97
CA ARG A 285 22.08 7.26 10.00
C ARG A 285 22.85 7.85 11.17
N SER A 286 23.83 7.14 11.72
CA SER A 286 24.65 7.63 12.85
C SER A 286 25.34 8.95 12.53
N SER A 287 25.86 9.07 11.31
CA SER A 287 26.49 10.31 10.81
C SER A 287 25.50 11.49 10.73
N ILE A 288 24.26 11.23 10.28
CA ILE A 288 23.19 12.23 10.27
C ILE A 288 22.83 12.65 11.70
N VAL A 289 22.64 11.69 12.60
CA VAL A 289 22.25 11.93 14.00
C VAL A 289 23.31 12.72 14.74
N GLU A 290 24.58 12.38 14.57
CA GLU A 290 25.70 13.10 15.20
C GLU A 290 25.71 14.58 14.77
N ARG A 291 25.61 14.85 13.46
CA ARG A 291 25.57 16.22 12.94
C ARG A 291 24.34 16.98 13.42
N ALA A 292 23.16 16.36 13.34
CA ALA A 292 21.92 16.96 13.82
C ALA A 292 21.99 17.29 15.33
N GLY A 293 22.57 16.40 16.13
CA GLY A 293 22.79 16.57 17.57
C GLY A 293 23.74 17.71 17.93
N CYS A 294 24.62 18.11 17.03
CA CYS A 294 25.46 19.30 17.20
C CYS A 294 24.67 20.59 16.95
N VAL A 295 23.89 20.60 15.87
CA VAL A 295 23.13 21.78 15.43
C VAL A 295 21.98 22.09 16.39
N ILE A 296 21.30 21.06 16.93
CA ILE A 296 20.13 21.23 17.80
C ILE A 296 20.45 21.95 19.13
N LYS A 297 21.71 21.89 19.59
CA LYS A 297 22.18 22.56 20.83
C LYS A 297 22.32 24.08 20.66
N ILE A 298 22.30 24.57 19.42
CA ILE A 298 22.40 25.98 19.09
C ILE A 298 21.00 26.59 19.07
N PHE A 299 20.92 27.90 19.26
CA PHE A 299 19.67 28.61 18.99
C PHE A 299 19.32 28.50 17.50
N VAL A 300 18.38 27.62 17.19
CA VAL A 300 17.85 27.36 15.84
C VAL A 300 16.39 27.81 15.77
N ALA A 301 15.94 28.16 14.56
CA ALA A 301 14.52 28.45 14.33
C ALA A 301 13.66 27.22 14.65
N ASN A 302 12.39 27.45 15.05
CA ASN A 302 11.51 26.38 15.55
C ASN A 302 11.29 25.26 14.53
N ASP A 303 11.19 25.59 13.24
CA ASP A 303 11.05 24.63 12.14
C ASP A 303 12.27 23.69 12.03
N VAL A 304 13.47 24.25 12.07
CA VAL A 304 14.73 23.48 12.06
C VAL A 304 14.86 22.65 13.33
N LYS A 305 14.50 23.20 14.49
CA LYS A 305 14.50 22.47 15.75
C LYS A 305 13.59 21.25 15.70
N SER A 306 12.35 21.43 15.23
CA SER A 306 11.37 20.35 15.12
C SER A 306 11.86 19.24 14.19
N PHE A 307 12.44 19.61 13.03
CA PHE A 307 13.05 18.65 12.11
C PHE A 307 14.21 17.89 12.77
N LEU A 308 15.21 18.60 13.33
CA LEU A 308 16.39 17.98 13.93
C LEU A 308 16.04 17.10 15.14
N THR A 309 14.99 17.45 15.88
CA THR A 309 14.50 16.59 16.97
C THR A 309 14.09 15.22 16.43
N ARG A 310 13.33 15.17 15.33
CA ARG A 310 12.95 13.90 14.69
C ARG A 310 14.11 13.15 14.08
N VAL A 311 15.10 13.87 13.55
CA VAL A 311 16.30 13.26 13.01
C VAL A 311 17.09 12.51 14.09
N VAL A 312 17.15 13.04 15.32
CA VAL A 312 17.89 12.44 16.45
C VAL A 312 17.07 11.39 17.21
N ASP A 313 15.77 11.26 16.94
CA ASP A 313 14.91 10.28 17.61
C ASP A 313 15.40 8.83 17.37
N ASP A 314 15.35 8.03 18.44
CA ASP A 314 15.69 6.60 18.42
C ASP A 314 14.44 5.77 18.08
N LEU A 315 14.10 5.76 16.79
CA LEU A 315 12.98 4.99 16.22
C LEU A 315 13.48 3.92 15.24
N ASP A 316 12.66 2.93 14.90
CA ASP A 316 12.96 2.05 13.75
C ASP A 316 12.99 2.85 12.44
N ASP A 317 13.72 2.39 11.43
CA ASP A 317 13.98 3.18 10.21
C ASP A 317 12.71 3.65 9.50
N LYS A 318 11.63 2.84 9.51
CA LYS A 318 10.36 3.24 8.88
C LYS A 318 9.65 4.30 9.70
N GLN A 319 9.53 4.10 11.01
CA GLN A 319 8.94 5.09 11.92
C GLN A 319 9.74 6.39 11.94
N TRP A 320 11.06 6.29 11.85
CA TRP A 320 11.98 7.42 11.78
C TRP A 320 11.72 8.26 10.52
N LEU A 321 11.73 7.64 9.33
CA LEU A 321 11.40 8.33 8.08
C LEU A 321 9.97 8.87 8.05
N ASP A 322 9.00 8.12 8.58
CA ASP A 322 7.61 8.58 8.71
C ASP A 322 7.51 9.84 9.57
N SER A 323 8.23 9.88 10.70
CA SER A 323 8.27 11.03 11.60
C SER A 323 8.91 12.27 10.96
N ILE A 324 9.99 12.08 10.18
CA ILE A 324 10.67 13.16 9.45
C ILE A 324 9.76 13.71 8.36
N GLY A 325 9.19 12.84 7.53
CA GLY A 325 8.25 13.23 6.48
C GLY A 325 7.04 13.98 7.05
N THR A 326 6.50 13.50 8.16
CA THR A 326 5.35 14.12 8.84
C THR A 326 5.69 15.52 9.36
N VAL A 327 6.86 15.74 9.93
CA VAL A 327 7.24 17.08 10.42
C VAL A 327 7.43 18.09 9.29
N ILE A 328 8.00 17.65 8.16
CA ILE A 328 8.26 18.53 7.01
C ILE A 328 6.95 18.87 6.28
N THR A 329 6.13 17.86 5.95
CA THR A 329 4.93 18.05 5.13
C THR A 329 3.64 18.23 5.93
N LYS A 330 3.71 18.08 7.26
CA LYS A 330 2.55 18.04 8.19
C LYS A 330 1.59 16.89 7.92
N ARG A 331 2.02 15.87 7.17
CA ARG A 331 1.21 14.72 6.76
C ARG A 331 2.06 13.44 6.71
N PRO A 332 1.56 12.27 7.15
CA PRO A 332 2.32 11.03 7.06
C PRO A 332 2.65 10.61 5.62
N PRO A 333 3.88 10.16 5.31
CA PRO A 333 4.30 9.73 3.97
C PRO A 333 3.37 8.77 3.26
N LEU A 334 2.84 7.76 3.95
CA LEU A 334 1.92 6.78 3.37
C LEU A 334 0.58 7.37 2.94
N SER A 335 0.31 8.62 3.30
CA SER A 335 -0.88 9.38 2.88
C SER A 335 -0.59 10.46 1.83
N TRP A 336 0.66 10.61 1.40
CA TRP A 336 1.07 11.59 0.40
C TRP A 336 0.49 11.33 -0.99
N THR A 337 0.51 12.38 -1.80
CA THR A 337 0.40 12.36 -3.25
C THR A 337 1.79 12.58 -3.88
N ASP A 338 1.90 12.51 -5.21
CA ASP A 338 3.16 12.82 -5.88
C ASP A 338 3.57 14.30 -5.66
N GLU A 339 2.59 15.20 -5.51
CA GLU A 339 2.83 16.63 -5.22
C GLU A 339 3.36 16.84 -3.80
N ASP A 340 2.88 16.05 -2.83
CA ASP A 340 3.41 16.08 -1.47
C ASP A 340 4.88 15.60 -1.44
N LEU A 341 5.24 14.59 -2.24
CA LEU A 341 6.63 14.13 -2.37
C LEU A 341 7.53 15.22 -2.98
N LEU A 342 7.05 15.95 -4.00
CA LEU A 342 7.77 17.09 -4.56
C LEU A 342 7.93 18.22 -3.53
N SER A 343 6.88 18.49 -2.75
CA SER A 343 6.91 19.48 -1.67
C SER A 343 7.92 19.09 -0.60
N PHE A 344 7.96 17.80 -0.23
CA PHE A 344 8.97 17.27 0.69
C PHE A 344 10.39 17.51 0.17
N GLU A 345 10.66 17.21 -1.10
CA GLU A 345 11.97 17.44 -1.71
C GLU A 345 12.39 18.92 -1.66
N GLN A 346 11.49 19.83 -2.02
CA GLN A 346 11.75 21.27 -1.99
C GLN A 346 12.02 21.78 -0.57
N GLU A 347 11.21 21.36 0.41
CA GLU A 347 11.40 21.75 1.80
C GLU A 347 12.69 21.17 2.37
N MET A 348 13.09 19.95 1.99
CA MET A 348 14.36 19.35 2.40
C MET A 348 15.55 20.10 1.81
N ILE A 349 15.48 20.57 0.56
CA ILE A 349 16.49 21.47 -0.03
C ILE A 349 16.60 22.77 0.77
N ALA A 350 15.47 23.41 1.11
CA ALA A 350 15.47 24.60 1.95
C ALA A 350 16.03 24.31 3.36
N MET A 351 15.72 23.13 3.91
CA MET A 351 16.23 22.68 5.21
C MET A 351 17.74 22.49 5.19
N SER A 352 18.32 21.94 4.11
CA SER A 352 19.78 21.79 3.95
C SER A 352 20.50 23.13 4.08
N SER A 353 19.97 24.19 3.45
CA SER A 353 20.54 25.53 3.50
C SER A 353 20.47 26.14 4.90
N LYS A 354 19.37 25.90 5.63
CA LYS A 354 19.19 26.33 7.02
C LYS A 354 20.15 25.59 7.95
N ILE A 355 20.23 24.26 7.83
CA ILE A 355 21.14 23.42 8.64
C ILE A 355 22.57 23.87 8.45
N ALA A 356 23.02 24.03 7.21
CA ALA A 356 24.38 24.47 6.94
C ALA A 356 24.66 25.86 7.52
N LYS A 357 23.70 26.79 7.51
CA LYS A 357 23.81 28.08 8.21
C LYS A 357 24.05 27.90 9.72
N TYR A 358 23.34 26.99 10.37
CA TYR A 358 23.51 26.74 11.80
C TYR A 358 24.77 25.93 12.13
N GLU A 359 25.19 25.01 11.26
CA GLU A 359 26.50 24.35 11.35
C GLU A 359 27.63 25.37 11.34
N ARG A 360 27.57 26.39 10.46
CA ARG A 360 28.54 27.51 10.46
C ARG A 360 28.60 28.24 11.79
N LEU A 361 27.44 28.46 12.42
CA LEU A 361 27.37 29.10 13.73
C LEU A 361 27.93 28.20 14.84
N ALA A 362 27.74 26.88 14.72
CA ALA A 362 28.29 25.88 15.63
C ALA A 362 29.81 25.92 15.66
N ILE A 363 30.42 25.90 14.47
CA ILE A 363 31.87 25.88 14.25
C ILE A 363 32.47 27.15 14.83
N LYS A 364 31.90 28.32 14.50
CA LYS A 364 32.36 29.61 15.04
C LYS A 364 32.30 29.69 16.57
N LYS A 365 31.42 28.95 17.22
CA LYS A 365 31.30 28.90 18.68
C LYS A 365 32.14 27.80 19.33
N GLY A 366 32.86 26.99 18.56
CA GLY A 366 33.60 25.82 19.08
C GLY A 366 32.69 24.76 19.70
N GLN A 367 31.43 24.68 19.26
CA GLN A 367 30.41 23.77 19.81
C GLN A 367 30.26 22.46 19.03
N MET A 368 31.13 22.21 18.04
CA MET A 368 31.21 20.94 17.34
C MET A 368 32.12 19.98 18.12
N PRO A 369 31.72 18.72 18.37
CA PRO A 369 32.59 17.69 18.93
C PRO A 369 33.77 17.40 17.99
N GLU A 370 34.82 16.74 18.51
CA GLU A 370 35.85 16.10 17.68
C GLU A 370 35.19 15.01 16.82
N MET A 371 34.68 15.39 15.64
CA MET A 371 34.18 14.45 14.65
C MET A 371 35.34 13.59 14.13
N GLN A 372 35.06 12.38 13.61
CA GLN A 372 36.04 11.54 12.90
C GLN A 372 36.45 12.12 11.53
N GLY A 373 36.73 13.43 11.48
CA GLY A 373 37.04 14.16 10.26
C GLY A 373 37.07 15.67 10.51
N GLU A 374 37.66 16.39 9.57
CA GLU A 374 37.69 17.84 9.57
C GLU A 374 36.50 18.36 8.76
N LEU A 375 35.66 19.19 9.37
CA LEU A 375 34.56 19.82 8.67
C LEU A 375 35.05 21.11 8.02
N ILE A 376 35.20 21.09 6.69
CA ILE A 376 35.72 22.21 5.91
C ILE A 376 34.55 22.88 5.20
N GLN A 377 34.42 24.19 5.38
CA GLN A 377 33.49 25.00 4.60
C GLN A 377 34.26 25.78 3.54
N ILE A 378 33.85 25.61 2.28
CA ILE A 378 34.29 26.47 1.18
C ILE A 378 33.14 27.44 0.89
N SER A 379 33.38 28.75 1.00
CA SER A 379 32.44 29.80 0.58
C SER A 379 33.10 30.68 -0.46
N ILE A 380 32.41 30.90 -1.57
CA ILE A 380 32.85 31.74 -2.68
C ILE A 380 31.78 32.81 -2.88
N THR A 381 32.20 34.05 -2.66
CA THR A 381 31.35 35.24 -2.83
C THR A 381 31.96 36.09 -3.92
N SER A 382 31.15 36.45 -4.93
CA SER A 382 31.57 37.30 -6.04
C SER A 382 30.62 38.48 -6.17
N THR A 383 31.04 39.57 -6.82
CA THR A 383 30.15 40.69 -7.15
C THR A 383 29.12 40.31 -8.22
N LYS A 384 29.36 39.23 -8.98
CA LYS A 384 28.47 38.75 -10.05
C LYS A 384 27.50 37.64 -9.61
N GLU A 385 27.81 36.91 -8.54
CA GLU A 385 26.99 35.80 -8.05
C GLU A 385 26.78 35.92 -6.54
N CYS A 386 25.57 35.61 -6.05
CA CYS A 386 25.32 35.45 -4.62
C CYS A 386 26.27 34.41 -3.98
N GLU A 387 26.58 34.58 -2.69
CA GLU A 387 27.42 33.64 -1.91
C GLU A 387 27.04 32.18 -2.19
N ARG A 388 27.99 31.39 -2.70
CA ARG A 388 27.87 29.95 -2.87
C ARG A 388 28.77 29.26 -1.87
N PHE A 389 28.28 28.24 -1.21
CA PHE A 389 29.09 27.48 -0.26
C PHE A 389 28.78 25.99 -0.30
N LYS A 390 29.74 25.19 0.14
CA LYS A 390 29.59 23.75 0.39
C LYS A 390 30.29 23.40 1.69
N VAL A 391 29.63 22.59 2.51
CA VAL A 391 30.21 22.00 3.72
C VAL A 391 30.68 20.59 3.35
N ILE A 392 31.94 20.31 3.63
CA ILE A 392 32.62 19.06 3.30
C ILE A 392 33.04 18.42 4.62
N LEU A 393 32.68 17.16 4.84
CA LEU A 393 33.28 16.36 5.89
C LEU A 393 34.45 15.60 5.28
N GLN A 394 35.67 15.98 5.64
CA GLN A 394 36.88 15.28 5.21
C GLN A 394 37.25 14.23 6.26
N SER A 395 36.98 12.96 5.97
CA SER A 395 37.33 11.86 6.88
C SER A 395 38.84 11.64 6.94
N GLN A 396 39.32 10.94 7.97
CA GLN A 396 40.74 10.57 8.06
C GLN A 396 41.19 9.68 6.87
N SER A 397 40.29 8.84 6.32
CA SER A 397 40.55 8.04 5.12
C SER A 397 40.63 8.86 3.83
N ASP A 398 40.08 10.07 3.81
CA ASP A 398 40.15 10.94 2.64
C ASP A 398 41.45 11.73 2.56
N LYS A 399 42.22 11.83 3.66
CA LYS A 399 43.46 12.62 3.72
C LYS A 399 44.49 12.19 2.68
N GLU A 400 44.69 10.89 2.48
CA GLU A 400 45.63 10.39 1.47
C GLU A 400 45.17 10.72 0.04
N LYS A 401 43.88 10.54 -0.26
CA LYS A 401 43.31 10.87 -1.57
C LYS A 401 43.35 12.37 -1.85
N VAL A 402 43.04 13.19 -0.84
CA VAL A 402 43.13 14.65 -0.94
C VAL A 402 44.57 15.09 -1.17
N GLY A 403 45.55 14.47 -0.50
CA GLY A 403 46.97 14.71 -0.75
C GLY A 403 47.40 14.38 -2.19
N GLN A 404 46.92 13.26 -2.74
CA GLN A 404 47.17 12.91 -4.16
C GLN A 404 46.54 13.93 -5.13
N ILE A 405 45.33 14.40 -4.85
CA ILE A 405 44.66 15.43 -5.67
C ILE A 405 45.39 16.77 -5.54
N GLN A 406 45.81 17.16 -4.33
CA GLN A 406 46.65 18.34 -4.11
C GLN A 406 47.96 18.26 -4.89
N GLY A 407 48.62 17.10 -4.93
CA GLY A 407 49.82 16.90 -5.74
C GLY A 407 49.56 17.11 -7.23
N LYS A 408 48.46 16.58 -7.77
CA LYS A 408 48.06 16.81 -9.17
C LYS A 408 47.73 18.28 -9.45
N LEU A 409 47.06 18.96 -8.53
CA LEU A 409 46.77 20.40 -8.66
C LEU A 409 48.06 21.22 -8.61
N PHE A 410 48.99 20.87 -7.71
CA PHE A 410 50.31 21.47 -7.65
C PHE A 410 51.05 21.31 -8.98
N ASP A 411 51.05 20.11 -9.57
CA ASP A 411 51.68 19.86 -10.86
C ASP A 411 51.13 20.70 -12.01
N VAL A 412 49.84 21.07 -11.96
CA VAL A 412 49.20 21.94 -12.96
C VAL A 412 49.66 23.39 -12.82
N PHE A 413 49.85 23.87 -11.60
CA PHE A 413 50.22 25.26 -11.33
C PHE A 413 51.74 25.46 -11.15
N LYS A 414 52.55 24.40 -11.11
CA LYS A 414 54.00 24.46 -10.82
C LYS A 414 54.79 25.37 -11.77
N ASP A 415 54.32 25.51 -13.00
CA ASP A 415 54.99 26.28 -14.05
C ASP A 415 54.63 27.78 -13.98
N LEU A 416 53.70 28.17 -13.08
CA LEU A 416 53.34 29.55 -12.77
C LEU A 416 54.06 29.98 -11.50
N ASP A 417 54.71 31.15 -11.52
CA ASP A 417 55.23 31.77 -10.29
C ASP A 417 54.05 32.06 -9.36
N HIS A 418 54.01 31.35 -8.23
CA HIS A 418 52.92 31.42 -7.26
C HIS A 418 52.79 32.81 -6.63
N ASN A 419 53.89 33.57 -6.52
CA ASN A 419 53.85 34.90 -5.90
C ASN A 419 53.29 35.96 -6.83
N GLU A 420 53.52 35.85 -8.14
CA GLU A 420 52.99 36.80 -9.13
C GLU A 420 51.58 36.43 -9.61
N ASN A 421 51.20 35.14 -9.54
CA ASN A 421 49.95 34.64 -10.13
C ASN A 421 48.94 34.11 -9.10
N ILE A 422 49.10 34.41 -7.81
CA ILE A 422 48.22 33.89 -6.75
C ILE A 422 46.73 34.22 -7.00
N ASP A 423 46.45 35.45 -7.44
CA ASP A 423 45.08 35.90 -7.74
C ASP A 423 44.49 35.16 -8.96
N LEU A 424 45.32 34.84 -9.96
CA LEU A 424 44.91 34.08 -11.13
C LEU A 424 44.61 32.62 -10.78
N ILE A 425 45.44 32.01 -9.92
CA ILE A 425 45.28 30.63 -9.46
C ILE A 425 44.03 30.53 -8.57
N LEU A 426 43.89 31.40 -7.57
CA LEU A 426 42.71 31.42 -6.70
C LEU A 426 41.43 31.76 -7.45
N GLY A 427 41.50 32.70 -8.41
CA GLY A 427 40.40 33.01 -9.32
C GLY A 427 39.94 31.78 -10.11
N SER A 428 40.88 31.08 -10.76
CA SER A 428 40.60 29.87 -11.54
C SER A 428 40.03 28.73 -10.70
N LEU A 429 40.60 28.51 -9.51
CA LEU A 429 40.09 27.53 -8.55
C LEU A 429 38.70 27.90 -8.05
N SER A 430 38.41 29.20 -7.86
CA SER A 430 37.09 29.67 -7.43
C SER A 430 36.03 29.42 -8.51
N GLU A 431 36.31 29.71 -9.78
CA GLU A 431 35.37 29.44 -10.88
C GLU A 431 35.14 27.94 -11.06
N TYR A 432 36.20 27.14 -10.98
CA TYR A 432 36.10 25.69 -11.06
C TYR A 432 35.30 25.11 -9.88
N ALA A 433 35.58 25.56 -8.66
CA ALA A 433 34.83 25.14 -7.47
C ALA A 433 33.36 25.56 -7.54
N VAL A 434 33.06 26.76 -8.06
CA VAL A 434 31.68 27.20 -8.32
C VAL A 434 30.96 26.26 -9.28
N ASN A 435 31.62 25.82 -10.35
CA ASN A 435 31.05 24.87 -11.31
C ASN A 435 30.84 23.49 -10.66
N LEU A 436 31.81 22.99 -9.88
CA LEU A 436 31.65 21.74 -9.13
C LEU A 436 30.50 21.80 -8.11
N ILE A 437 30.31 22.94 -7.43
CA ILE A 437 29.21 23.14 -6.49
C ILE A 437 27.88 23.19 -7.24
N LYS A 438 27.82 23.87 -8.41
CA LYS A 438 26.66 23.87 -9.30
C LYS A 438 26.33 22.46 -9.76
N ASP A 439 27.27 21.73 -10.36
CA ASP A 439 27.06 20.39 -10.93
C ASP A 439 26.64 19.37 -9.87
N HIS A 440 27.06 19.54 -8.61
CA HIS A 440 26.59 18.73 -7.49
C HIS A 440 25.23 19.18 -6.91
N GLY A 441 24.88 20.47 -7.02
CA GLY A 441 23.60 21.02 -6.54
C GLY A 441 22.47 20.97 -7.58
N THR A 442 22.80 20.93 -8.86
CA THR A 442 21.88 20.62 -9.95
C THR A 442 21.83 19.12 -10.12
N VAL A 443 20.94 18.46 -9.37
CA VAL A 443 20.27 17.29 -9.93
C VAL A 443 19.73 17.73 -11.29
N LYS A 444 20.12 17.03 -12.37
CA LYS A 444 19.52 17.17 -13.68
C LYS A 444 18.00 17.26 -13.51
N GLN A 445 17.41 18.36 -13.94
CA GLN A 445 15.96 18.52 -14.08
C GLN A 445 15.34 17.35 -14.84
#